data_AF-A0A4U3B8Y2-F1
#
_entry.id   AF-A0A4U3B8Y2-F1
#
_cell.length_a   1.000
_cell.length_b   1.000
_cell.length_c   1.000
_cell.angle_alpha   90.00
_cell.angle_beta   90.00
_cell.angle_gamma   90.00
#
_symmetry.space_group_name_H-M   'P 1'
#
loop_
_entity.id
_entity.type
_entity.pdbx_description
1 polymer ?
#
loop_
_entity_poly.entity_id
_entity_poly.type
_entity_poly.pdbx_seq_one_letter_code
_entity_poly.pdbx_strand_id
1 'polypeptide(L)'
;MKWWKLSGQILLLFCFAWTGEWIAKQAHLPVPGSIIGIFLLLISLKFNLVKKEWVQDGADFLLKELILFFIPSAVAVIRYKDTLS
;
A
#
# COMPACT_ATOMS: atom_id res chain seq x y z
N MET A 1 -3.12 21.28 12.21
CA MET A 1 -1.75 20.73 12.16
C MET A 1 -1.72 19.20 12.01
N LYS A 2 -2.62 18.58 11.21
CA LYS A 2 -2.72 17.10 11.05
C LYS A 2 -1.91 16.55 9.86
N TRP A 3 -1.70 17.36 8.83
CA TRP A 3 -1.03 16.99 7.58
C TRP A 3 0.40 16.48 7.79
N TRP A 4 1.15 17.06 8.73
CA TRP A 4 2.53 16.63 8.98
C TRP A 4 2.64 15.22 9.52
N LYS A 5 1.70 14.81 10.39
CA LYS A 5 1.65 13.44 10.91
C LYS A 5 1.36 12.48 9.78
N LEU A 6 0.35 12.78 8.95
CA LEU A 6 -0.05 11.95 7.81
C LEU A 6 1.12 11.73 6.83
N SER A 7 1.82 12.79 6.44
CA SER A 7 2.99 12.69 5.56
C SER A 7 4.08 11.79 6.16
N GLY A 8 4.32 11.86 7.47
CA GLY A 8 5.27 10.98 8.15
C GLY A 8 4.86 9.50 8.13
N GLN A 9 3.57 9.20 8.36
CA GLN A 9 3.06 7.83 8.29
C GLN A 9 3.18 7.24 6.88
N ILE A 10 2.84 8.03 5.86
CA ILE A 10 2.96 7.64 4.45
C ILE A 10 4.43 7.38 4.10
N LEU A 11 5.34 8.26 4.52
CA LEU A 11 6.78 8.10 4.26
C LEU A 11 7.32 6.83 4.91
N LEU A 12 6.87 6.50 6.13
CA LEU A 12 7.22 5.24 6.80
C LEU A 12 6.69 4.02 6.03
N LEU A 13 5.45 4.05 5.54
CA LEU A 13 4.90 2.98 4.68
C LEU A 13 5.71 2.82 3.38
N PHE A 14 6.12 3.93 2.76
CA PHE A 14 6.98 3.93 1.58
C PHE A 14 8.37 3.36 1.88
N CYS A 15 8.95 3.62 3.04
CA CYS A 15 10.20 2.99 3.46
C CYS A 15 10.08 1.46 3.50
N PHE A 16 9.00 0.92 4.05
CA PHE A 16 8.75 -0.54 4.05
C PHE A 16 8.56 -1.09 2.62
N ALA A 17 7.86 -0.36 1.75
CA ALA A 17 7.72 -0.77 0.36
C ALA A 17 9.07 -0.77 -0.38
N TRP A 18 9.90 0.25 -0.15
CA TRP A 18 11.22 0.35 -0.77
C TRP A 18 12.17 -0.74 -0.28
N THR A 19 12.19 -1.03 1.03
CA THR A 19 13.01 -2.13 1.55
C THR A 19 12.53 -3.48 1.02
N GLY A 20 11.22 -3.69 0.90
CA GLY A 20 10.64 -4.86 0.25
C GLY A 20 11.05 -4.99 -1.22
N GLU A 21 11.07 -3.89 -1.98
CA GLU A 21 11.55 -3.84 -3.36
C GLU A 21 13.04 -4.16 -3.49
N TRP A 22 13.86 -3.61 -2.60
CA TRP A 22 15.28 -3.94 -2.57
C TRP A 22 15.49 -5.43 -2.30
N ILE A 23 14.77 -6.01 -1.34
CA ILE A 23 14.84 -7.45 -1.03
C ILE A 23 14.34 -8.30 -2.20
N ALA A 24 13.22 -7.92 -2.82
CA ALA A 24 12.64 -8.64 -3.96
C ALA A 24 13.62 -8.72 -5.14
N LYS A 25 14.31 -7.61 -5.43
CA LYS A 25 15.34 -7.55 -6.47
C LYS A 25 16.54 -8.43 -6.15
N GLN A 26 17.05 -8.37 -4.92
CA GLN A 26 18.19 -9.19 -4.51
C GLN A 26 17.85 -10.68 -4.52
N ALA A 27 16.62 -11.05 -4.17
CA ALA A 27 16.15 -12.44 -4.17
C ALA A 27 15.61 -12.92 -5.54
N HIS A 28 15.60 -12.06 -6.57
CA HIS A 28 15.03 -12.32 -7.90
C HIS A 28 13.62 -12.92 -7.85
N LEU A 29 12.78 -12.43 -6.93
CA LEU A 29 11.45 -12.97 -6.74
C LEU A 29 10.50 -12.44 -7.83
N PRO A 30 9.62 -13.29 -8.41
CA PRO A 30 8.63 -12.88 -9.42
C PRO A 30 7.40 -12.23 -8.77
N VAL A 31 7.59 -11.42 -7.73
CA VAL A 31 6.51 -10.71 -7.02
C VAL A 31 6.88 -9.25 -6.83
N PRO A 32 5.90 -8.33 -6.80
CA PRO A 32 6.14 -6.93 -6.46
C PRO A 32 6.76 -6.82 -5.06
N GLY A 33 7.80 -5.99 -4.91
CA GLY A 33 8.45 -5.78 -3.63
C GLY A 33 7.57 -5.19 -2.55
N SER A 34 6.50 -4.49 -2.94
CA SER A 34 5.46 -3.99 -2.01
C SER A 34 4.81 -5.12 -1.21
N ILE A 35 4.67 -6.32 -1.76
CA ILE A 35 4.15 -7.49 -1.03
C ILE A 35 5.11 -7.85 0.11
N ILE A 36 6.41 -7.89 -0.17
CA ILE A 36 7.45 -8.13 0.85
C ILE A 36 7.43 -7.01 1.89
N GLY A 37 7.27 -5.75 1.47
CA GLY A 37 7.13 -4.60 2.36
C GLY A 37 5.96 -4.74 3.35
N ILE A 38 4.82 -5.26 2.89
CA ILE A 38 3.66 -5.54 3.77
C ILE A 38 3.99 -6.64 4.79
N PHE A 39 4.67 -7.71 4.38
CA PHE A 39 5.12 -8.75 5.32
C PHE A 39 6.09 -8.20 6.37
N LEU A 40 7.04 -7.35 5.96
CA LEU A 40 7.97 -6.69 6.86
C LEU A 40 7.23 -5.81 7.87
N LEU A 41 6.30 -4.97 7.39
CA LEU A 41 5.48 -4.13 8.26
C LEU A 41 4.68 -4.98 9.26
N LEU A 42 4.08 -6.08 8.81
CA LEU A 42 3.32 -7.00 9.66
C LEU A 42 4.19 -7.64 10.74
N ILE A 43 5.40 -8.06 10.37
CA ILE A 43 6.39 -8.58 11.33
C ILE A 43 6.78 -7.49 12.33
N SER A 44 7.07 -6.26 11.87
CA SER A 44 7.39 -5.13 12.74
C SER A 44 6.25 -4.77 13.71
N LEU A 45 4.99 -4.88 13.28
CA LEU A 45 3.80 -4.72 14.14
C LEU A 45 3.72 -5.84 15.18
N LYS A 46 3.95 -7.10 14.78
CA LYS A 46 3.93 -8.26 15.68
C LYS A 46 4.97 -8.13 16.81
N PHE A 47 6.16 -7.63 16.47
CA PHE A 47 7.24 -7.41 17.43
C PHE A 47 7.15 -6.06 18.17
N ASN A 48 6.06 -5.29 17.98
CA ASN A 48 5.87 -3.94 18.55
C ASN A 48 7.00 -2.95 18.22
N LEU A 49 7.79 -3.19 17.17
CA LEU A 49 8.79 -2.23 16.64
C LEU A 49 8.10 -1.00 16.05
N VAL A 50 6.91 -1.22 15.46
CA VAL A 50 6.05 -0.16 14.93
C VAL A 50 4.69 -0.27 15.61
N LYS A 51 4.20 0.83 16.17
CA LYS A 51 2.84 0.89 16.73
C LYS A 51 1.83 1.06 15.61
N LYS A 52 0.68 0.40 15.72
CA LYS A 52 -0.43 0.53 14.75
C LYS A 52 -0.81 2.00 14.52
N GLU A 53 -0.85 2.80 15.58
CA GLU A 53 -1.15 4.24 15.56
C GLU A 53 -0.24 5.06 14.64
N TRP A 54 0.97 4.57 14.34
CA TRP A 54 1.95 5.28 13.51
C TRP A 54 1.75 5.09 12.02
N VAL A 55 0.90 4.13 11.62
CA VAL A 55 0.67 3.79 10.21
C VAL A 55 -0.80 3.82 9.83
N GLN A 56 -1.71 3.76 10.81
CA GLN A 56 -3.13 3.57 10.57
C GLN A 56 -3.75 4.68 9.72
N ASP A 57 -3.57 5.94 10.08
CA ASP A 57 -4.18 7.06 9.32
C ASP A 57 -3.59 7.17 7.91
N GLY A 58 -2.29 6.96 7.76
CA GLY A 58 -1.59 6.96 6.48
C GLY A 58 -2.05 5.82 5.56
N ALA A 59 -2.17 4.61 6.12
CA ALA A 59 -2.65 3.44 5.39
C ALA A 59 -4.12 3.61 4.97
N ASP A 60 -5.00 4.06 5.86
CA ASP A 60 -6.41 4.31 5.56
C ASP A 60 -6.58 5.38 4.47
N PHE A 61 -5.72 6.41 4.48
CA PHE A 61 -5.69 7.42 3.43
C PHE A 61 -5.28 6.84 2.07
N LEU A 62 -4.15 6.11 2.02
CA LEU A 62 -3.66 5.46 0.79
C LEU A 62 -4.67 4.46 0.23
N LEU A 63 -5.35 3.70 1.08
CA LEU A 63 -6.38 2.74 0.67
C LEU A 63 -7.61 3.45 0.08
N LYS A 64 -8.03 4.58 0.63
CA LYS A 64 -9.13 5.38 0.06
C LYS A 64 -8.81 5.90 -1.33
N GLU A 65 -7.60 6.45 -1.51
CA GLU A 65 -7.13 6.89 -2.82
C GLU A 65 -7.07 5.73 -3.82
N LEU A 66 -6.54 4.58 -3.40
CA LEU A 66 -6.51 3.36 -4.22
C LEU A 66 -7.91 2.96 -4.69
N ILE A 67 -8.88 2.90 -3.77
CA ILE A 67 -10.29 2.58 -4.07
C ILE A 67 -10.90 3.60 -5.03
N LEU A 68 -10.60 4.89 -4.84
CA LEU A 68 -11.08 5.96 -5.71
C LEU A 68 -10.57 5.81 -7.15
N PHE A 69 -9.38 5.24 -7.37
CA PHE A 69 -8.90 4.88 -8.71
C PHE A 69 -9.52 3.58 -9.25
N PHE A 70 -9.82 2.61 -8.39
CA PHE A 70 -10.44 1.34 -8.81
C PHE A 70 -11.90 1.48 -9.22
N ILE A 71 -12.69 2.32 -8.53
CA ILE A 71 -14.13 2.46 -8.80
C ILE A 71 -14.42 2.87 -10.25
N PRO A 72 -13.82 3.95 -10.81
CA PRO A 72 -14.03 4.34 -12.20
C PRO A 72 -13.67 3.24 -13.20
N SER A 73 -12.55 2.54 -12.96
CA SER A 73 -12.10 1.44 -13.80
C SER A 73 -13.10 0.27 -13.80
N ALA A 74 -13.56 -0.13 -12.62
CA ALA A 74 -14.55 -1.20 -12.48
C ALA A 74 -15.89 -0.85 -13.16
N VAL A 75 -16.38 0.38 -12.98
CA VAL A 75 -17.62 0.86 -13.61
C VAL A 75 -17.51 0.88 -15.13
N ALA A 76 -16.36 1.30 -15.67
CA ALA A 76 -16.11 1.28 -17.12
C ALA A 76 -16.17 -0.15 -17.68
N VAL A 77 -15.51 -1.11 -17.04
CA VAL A 77 -15.55 -2.52 -17.47
C VAL A 77 -16.96 -3.07 -17.51
N ILE A 78 -17.80 -2.76 -16.50
CA ILE A 78 -19.19 -3.19 -16.46
C ILE A 78 -20.00 -2.56 -17.60
N ARG A 79 -19.91 -1.23 -17.79
CA ARG A 79 -20.68 -0.51 -18.83
C ARG A 79 -20.33 -0.91 -20.25
N TYR A 80 -19.07 -1.17 -20.55
CA TYR A 80 -18.63 -1.48 -21.91
C TYR A 80 -18.65 -2.98 -22.23
N LYS A 81 -18.85 -3.85 -21.22
CA LYS A 81 -19.07 -5.28 -21.44
C LYS A 81 -20.31 -5.53 -22.29
N ASP A 82 -21.34 -4.70 -22.14
CA ASP A 82 -22.61 -4.81 -22.89
C ASP A 82 -22.52 -4.31 -24.35
N THR A 83 -21.49 -3.54 -24.72
CA THR A 83 -21.30 -3.02 -26.09
C THR A 83 -20.42 -3.90 -26.99
N LEU A 84 -19.84 -4.98 -26.45
CA LEU A 84 -18.98 -5.92 -27.19
C LEU A 84 -19.69 -7.25 -27.54
N SER A 85 -21.00 -7.36 -27.28
CA SER A 85 -21.89 -8.41 -27.79
C SER A 85 -22.78 -7.88 -28.90
#